data_AF-A0A536AMM4-F1
#
_entry.id   AF-A0A536AMM4-F1
#
_cell.length_a   1.000
_cell.length_b   1.000
_cell.length_c   1.000
_cell.angle_alpha   90.00
_cell.angle_beta   90.00
_cell.angle_gamma   90.00
#
_symmetry.space_group_name_H-M   'P 1'
#
loop_
_entity.id
_entity.type
_entity.pdbx_description
1 polymer ?
#
loop_
_entity_poly.entity_id
_entity_poly.type
_entity_poly.pdbx_seq_one_letter_code
_entity_poly.pdbx_strand_id
1 'polypeptide(L)'
;MARARSRRWTEVLSHFAAISLHRALRFDSGDSRREHSRCGTKSPPPVFDTARDEPVGVSDVVVVGASPKVASIPVDRSSIDASDAVRCETIRDEEAFASLGPSWDALVRAMPRPSPFFLHRWLVEWYREFGAGLELAVEIARRDGQLVGALPLCVRSRLGVRIGTFVGGGESALGDLLLADAAPNATDELLIEYHRRAGIDALDVFGLPRSSRLAAAAGLGRLSLLERVEAPVLALGRDWEGFYEGRLQSARRREVRRRARTLGELGKVEVVLARGPTEVEAVLDDAFRLHALRWNGRPDHSTFGTSAGQRFHRRALVALANDEVVRFTMLKLDGRPIAFQLWFALSSSAYMYRQSYDPQFARFGIGFMTTLEAIKEAASEGHTRLEFLGGA
;
A
#
# COMPACT_ATOMS: atom_id res chain seq x y z
N MET A 1 -28.21 -31.44 4.66
CA MET A 1 -27.48 -31.50 5.94
C MET A 1 -26.06 -31.97 5.67
N ALA A 2 -25.09 -31.14 6.06
CA ALA A 2 -23.69 -31.42 6.39
C ALA A 2 -22.82 -32.32 5.47
N ARG A 3 -21.89 -31.70 4.75
CA ARG A 3 -20.45 -31.66 5.12
C ARG A 3 -19.65 -30.94 4.03
N ALA A 4 -19.44 -29.63 4.21
CA ALA A 4 -18.42 -28.86 3.54
C ALA A 4 -17.34 -28.55 4.57
N ARG A 5 -16.14 -29.13 4.43
CA ARG A 5 -14.91 -28.69 5.11
C ARG A 5 -13.68 -29.24 4.39
N SER A 6 -12.65 -28.39 4.37
CA SER A 6 -11.25 -28.58 3.96
C SER A 6 -10.92 -28.75 2.47
N ARG A 7 -10.85 -27.63 1.76
CA ARG A 7 -9.78 -27.37 0.76
C ARG A 7 -9.47 -25.87 0.72
N ARG A 8 -8.36 -25.46 1.34
CA ARG A 8 -7.67 -24.18 1.11
C ARG A 8 -6.35 -24.29 1.84
N TRP A 9 -5.24 -24.45 1.11
CA TRP A 9 -3.87 -24.09 1.48
C TRP A 9 -2.95 -24.52 0.33
N THR A 10 -2.88 -23.69 -0.72
CA THR A 10 -1.70 -23.62 -1.60
C THR A 10 -1.77 -22.38 -2.49
N GLU A 11 -0.59 -21.82 -2.74
CA GLU A 11 -0.20 -20.98 -3.89
C GLU A 11 -0.20 -19.45 -3.72
N VAL A 12 0.96 -18.97 -3.23
CA VAL A 12 1.42 -17.57 -3.34
C VAL A 12 2.52 -17.52 -4.41
N LEU A 13 2.23 -16.96 -5.60
CA LEU A 13 3.22 -16.80 -6.68
C LEU A 13 3.44 -15.35 -7.13
N SER A 14 2.79 -14.36 -6.50
CA SER A 14 3.23 -12.95 -6.52
C SER A 14 4.45 -12.73 -5.62
N HIS A 15 4.57 -13.51 -4.54
CA HIS A 15 5.66 -13.48 -3.55
C HIS A 15 7.06 -13.68 -4.14
N PHE A 16 7.25 -14.51 -5.17
CA PHE A 16 8.60 -14.91 -5.57
C PHE A 16 9.42 -13.81 -6.24
N ALA A 17 8.82 -12.79 -6.84
CA ALA A 17 9.59 -11.68 -7.43
C ALA A 17 10.06 -10.68 -6.35
N ALA A 18 9.17 -10.31 -5.42
CA ALA A 18 9.51 -9.47 -4.26
C ALA A 18 10.42 -10.20 -3.27
N ILE A 19 10.21 -11.49 -3.02
CA ILE A 19 11.11 -12.35 -2.23
C ILE A 19 12.43 -12.61 -2.97
N SER A 20 12.45 -12.79 -4.29
CA SER A 20 13.72 -12.93 -5.02
C SER A 20 14.50 -11.63 -5.06
N LEU A 21 13.84 -10.47 -5.08
CA LEU A 21 14.46 -9.15 -4.96
C LEU A 21 14.94 -8.90 -3.52
N HIS A 22 14.15 -9.24 -2.51
CA HIS A 22 14.52 -9.19 -1.09
C HIS A 22 15.61 -10.21 -0.71
N ARG A 23 15.68 -11.38 -1.35
CA ARG A 23 16.79 -12.34 -1.14
C ARG A 23 18.03 -11.96 -1.95
N ALA A 24 17.88 -11.23 -3.06
CA ALA A 24 19.00 -10.80 -3.90
C ALA A 24 19.65 -9.49 -3.42
N LEU A 25 18.87 -8.62 -2.80
CA LEU A 25 19.35 -7.47 -2.05
C LEU A 25 19.77 -7.97 -0.66
N ARG A 26 20.96 -7.60 -0.18
CA ARG A 26 21.37 -7.95 1.18
C ARG A 26 20.45 -7.24 2.18
N PHE A 27 19.46 -7.96 2.68
CA PHE A 27 18.69 -7.60 3.86
C PHE A 27 19.11 -8.52 5.00
N ASP A 28 19.37 -7.93 6.16
CA ASP A 28 19.78 -8.67 7.35
C ASP A 28 18.54 -9.37 7.94
N SER A 29 18.41 -10.67 7.67
CA SER A 29 17.35 -11.49 8.24
C SER A 29 17.88 -12.18 9.50
N GLY A 30 17.39 -11.75 10.67
CA GLY A 30 17.62 -12.42 11.94
C GLY A 30 17.22 -13.90 11.90
N ASP A 31 18.15 -14.74 12.32
CA ASP A 31 18.13 -16.21 12.28
C ASP A 31 17.06 -16.79 13.23
N SER A 32 16.02 -17.42 12.68
CA SER A 32 15.21 -18.39 13.42
C SER A 32 15.83 -19.78 13.30
N ARG A 33 16.78 -20.10 14.19
CA ARG A 33 17.26 -21.48 14.33
C ARG A 33 16.21 -22.35 15.00
N ARG A 34 15.80 -23.41 14.28
CA ARG A 34 15.53 -24.71 14.91
C ARG A 34 16.88 -25.39 15.15
N GLU A 35 17.12 -25.76 16.39
CA GLU A 35 18.20 -26.64 16.82
C GLU A 35 18.15 -27.95 16.03
N HIS A 36 19.27 -28.37 15.44
CA HIS A 36 19.77 -29.74 15.42
C HIS A 36 21.31 -29.67 15.43
N SER A 37 21.90 -30.46 16.32
CA SER A 37 23.29 -30.44 16.73
C SER A 37 24.24 -31.16 15.75
N ARG A 38 25.42 -30.58 15.49
CA ARG A 38 26.75 -31.18 15.76
C ARG A 38 27.90 -30.39 15.09
N CYS A 39 28.77 -29.86 15.96
CA CYS A 39 30.24 -29.77 15.93
C CYS A 39 30.99 -29.24 14.68
N GLY A 40 31.80 -28.18 14.87
CA GLY A 40 32.95 -27.90 13.99
C GLY A 40 33.50 -26.45 13.93
N THR A 41 34.22 -26.03 14.98
CA THR A 41 35.37 -25.08 14.97
C THR A 41 35.28 -23.60 14.51
N LYS A 42 35.30 -22.70 15.53
CA LYS A 42 36.16 -21.51 15.78
C LYS A 42 36.31 -20.36 14.77
N SER A 43 35.70 -19.20 15.08
CA SER A 43 36.34 -17.88 15.40
C SER A 43 35.25 -16.78 15.59
N PRO A 44 35.51 -15.67 16.32
CA PRO A 44 34.49 -14.95 17.09
C PRO A 44 33.56 -14.07 16.22
N PRO A 45 32.32 -13.77 16.69
CA PRO A 45 31.45 -12.85 15.97
C PRO A 45 31.97 -11.41 16.13
N PRO A 46 31.94 -10.58 15.07
CA PRO A 46 32.11 -9.14 15.25
C PRO A 46 30.83 -8.60 15.89
N VAL A 47 31.01 -7.76 16.91
CA VAL A 47 29.95 -6.94 17.50
C VAL A 47 29.51 -5.94 16.44
N PHE A 48 28.23 -5.96 16.06
CA PHE A 48 27.63 -5.00 15.14
C PHE A 48 26.42 -4.32 15.77
N ASP A 49 26.36 -3.02 15.54
CA ASP A 49 25.41 -2.02 16.02
C ASP A 49 24.02 -2.23 15.40
N THR A 50 23.01 -2.43 16.25
CA THR A 50 21.63 -2.80 15.92
C THR A 50 20.70 -1.61 15.66
N ALA A 51 21.23 -0.42 15.40
CA ALA A 51 20.43 0.81 15.56
C ALA A 51 19.70 1.37 14.32
N ARG A 52 19.63 0.72 13.14
CA ARG A 52 19.12 1.42 11.93
C ARG A 52 18.15 0.75 10.96
N ASP A 53 17.83 -0.54 11.08
CA ASP A 53 16.82 -1.17 10.22
C ASP A 53 15.80 -1.92 11.09
N GLU A 54 14.68 -1.27 11.43
CA GLU A 54 13.56 -1.94 12.10
C GLU A 54 12.70 -2.70 11.07
N PRO A 55 12.39 -4.00 11.30
CA PRO A 55 11.32 -4.68 10.59
C PRO A 55 9.96 -4.16 11.08
N VAL A 56 9.22 -3.49 10.20
CA VAL A 56 7.90 -2.93 10.50
C VAL A 56 6.82 -3.74 9.77
N GLY A 57 6.16 -4.64 10.49
CA GLY A 57 5.02 -5.39 9.98
C GLY A 57 3.82 -4.50 9.65
N VAL A 58 2.99 -4.93 8.71
CA VAL A 58 1.64 -4.40 8.48
C VAL A 58 0.67 -5.37 9.13
N SER A 59 -0.31 -4.84 9.86
CA SER A 59 -1.32 -5.61 10.58
C SER A 59 -2.59 -5.61 9.75
N ASP A 60 -3.07 -6.77 9.30
CA ASP A 60 -4.26 -6.86 8.45
C ASP A 60 -5.47 -7.44 9.20
N VAL A 61 -6.55 -6.69 9.04
CA VAL A 61 -7.91 -6.93 9.53
C VAL A 61 -8.01 -6.94 11.05
N VAL A 62 -8.78 -5.97 11.51
CA VAL A 62 -9.20 -5.78 12.88
C VAL A 62 -10.70 -6.06 12.91
N VAL A 63 -11.14 -7.08 13.64
CA VAL A 63 -12.55 -7.17 14.06
C VAL A 63 -12.68 -6.52 15.44
N VAL A 64 -13.32 -5.34 15.49
CA VAL A 64 -13.78 -4.75 16.75
C VAL A 64 -15.08 -5.40 17.17
N GLY A 65 -15.00 -6.31 18.14
CA GLY A 65 -16.19 -6.82 18.82
C GLY A 65 -16.71 -5.79 19.82
N ALA A 66 -17.94 -5.31 19.61
CA ALA A 66 -18.69 -4.65 20.67
C ALA A 66 -19.11 -5.70 21.72
N SER A 67 -18.45 -5.70 22.89
CA SER A 67 -18.97 -6.39 24.09
C SER A 67 -19.74 -5.41 24.99
N PRO A 68 -20.74 -5.88 25.75
CA PRO A 68 -21.84 -5.08 26.24
C PRO A 68 -21.46 -4.16 27.41
N LYS A 69 -22.18 -3.03 27.48
CA LYS A 69 -22.33 -2.06 28.59
C LYS A 69 -21.20 -2.06 29.64
N VAL A 70 -20.29 -1.10 29.49
CA VAL A 70 -19.45 -0.64 30.60
C VAL A 70 -19.87 0.79 30.95
N ALA A 71 -20.02 1.03 32.24
CA ALA A 71 -20.54 2.25 32.84
C ALA A 71 -19.80 3.51 32.35
N SER A 72 -20.56 4.57 32.17
CA SER A 72 -20.12 5.92 31.84
C SER A 72 -19.07 6.43 32.84
N ILE A 73 -17.88 6.77 32.35
CA ILE A 73 -16.94 7.61 33.07
C ILE A 73 -17.35 9.07 32.78
N PRO A 74 -17.54 9.94 33.78
CA PRO A 74 -17.87 11.33 33.53
C PRO A 74 -16.64 12.04 32.96
N VAL A 75 -16.76 12.54 31.74
CA VAL A 75 -15.82 13.53 31.19
C VAL A 75 -16.18 14.87 31.85
N ASP A 76 -15.25 15.39 32.65
CA ASP A 76 -15.34 16.74 33.21
C ASP A 76 -15.41 17.75 32.05
N ARG A 77 -16.50 18.52 32.01
CA ARG A 77 -16.79 19.54 31.00
C ARG A 77 -16.81 20.93 31.64
N SER A 78 -15.74 21.26 32.36
CA SER A 78 -15.53 22.64 32.80
C SER A 78 -14.83 23.45 31.70
N SER A 79 -15.65 24.24 30.99
CA SER A 79 -15.34 25.41 30.15
C SER A 79 -14.24 25.29 29.09
N ILE A 80 -14.64 25.12 27.82
CA ILE A 80 -13.82 25.51 26.65
C ILE A 80 -14.69 26.45 25.81
N ASP A 81 -14.14 27.61 25.50
CA ASP A 81 -14.72 28.61 24.61
C ASP A 81 -15.29 27.97 23.33
N ALA A 82 -16.49 28.41 22.93
CA ALA A 82 -17.24 27.85 21.80
C ALA A 82 -16.56 28.03 20.42
N SER A 83 -15.33 28.54 20.37
CA SER A 83 -14.49 28.72 19.17
C SER A 83 -13.48 27.58 18.94
N ASP A 84 -13.25 26.68 19.89
CA ASP A 84 -12.23 25.61 19.76
C ASP A 84 -12.83 24.21 19.60
N ALA A 85 -14.16 24.10 19.49
CA ALA A 85 -14.84 22.81 19.48
C ALA A 85 -14.68 22.09 18.14
N VAL A 86 -14.00 20.95 18.15
CA VAL A 86 -13.99 20.01 17.02
C VAL A 86 -15.39 19.41 16.86
N ARG A 87 -15.94 19.47 15.64
CA ARG A 87 -17.25 18.90 15.28
C ARG A 87 -17.08 17.71 14.36
N CYS A 88 -17.70 16.59 14.71
CA CYS A 88 -17.74 15.39 13.88
C CYS A 88 -19.04 15.30 13.08
N GLU A 89 -18.93 14.82 11.83
CA GLU A 89 -20.07 14.53 10.95
C GLU A 89 -19.75 13.35 10.01
N THR A 90 -20.77 12.68 9.50
CA THR A 90 -20.62 11.60 8.50
C THR A 90 -21.04 12.09 7.13
N ILE A 91 -20.14 12.00 6.16
CA ILE A 91 -20.43 12.15 4.74
C ILE A 91 -20.90 10.81 4.19
N ARG A 92 -22.11 10.80 3.63
CA ARG A 92 -22.74 9.63 3.01
C ARG A 92 -22.97 9.78 1.51
N ASP A 93 -22.66 10.95 0.98
CA ASP A 93 -22.90 11.32 -0.40
C ASP A 93 -21.58 11.40 -1.17
N GLU A 94 -21.59 10.90 -2.41
CA GLU A 94 -20.40 10.87 -3.25
C GLU A 94 -19.93 12.27 -3.63
N GLU A 95 -20.84 13.20 -3.95
CA GLU A 95 -20.51 14.57 -4.35
C GLU A 95 -19.86 15.34 -3.18
N ALA A 96 -20.45 15.21 -1.99
CA ALA A 96 -19.87 15.76 -0.76
C ALA A 96 -18.49 15.15 -0.45
N PHE A 97 -18.31 13.84 -0.65
CA PHE A 97 -16.98 13.22 -0.48
C PHE A 97 -16.00 13.75 -1.54
N ALA A 98 -16.42 13.83 -2.80
CA ALA A 98 -15.60 14.33 -3.91
C ALA A 98 -15.16 15.79 -3.73
N SER A 99 -15.87 16.58 -2.93
CA SER A 99 -15.51 17.97 -2.63
C SER A 99 -14.31 18.14 -1.68
N LEU A 100 -13.88 17.09 -0.97
CA LEU A 100 -12.83 17.18 0.05
C LEU A 100 -11.40 17.20 -0.48
N GLY A 101 -11.18 16.96 -1.78
CA GLY A 101 -9.88 16.61 -2.37
C GLY A 101 -8.63 17.26 -1.77
N PRO A 102 -8.41 18.58 -1.96
CA PRO A 102 -7.20 19.23 -1.46
C PRO A 102 -7.01 19.13 0.06
N SER A 103 -8.10 19.30 0.83
CA SER A 103 -8.05 19.20 2.29
C SER A 103 -7.81 17.77 2.78
N TRP A 104 -8.30 16.78 2.04
CA TRP A 104 -8.10 15.36 2.31
C TRP A 104 -6.65 14.96 2.09
N ASP A 105 -6.09 15.32 0.93
CA ASP A 105 -4.71 14.96 0.58
C ASP A 105 -3.68 15.61 1.53
N ALA A 106 -4.02 16.77 2.10
CA ALA A 106 -3.23 17.35 3.19
C ALA A 106 -3.19 16.44 4.43
N LEU A 107 -4.32 15.83 4.83
CA LEU A 107 -4.34 14.86 5.92
C LEU A 107 -3.52 13.60 5.59
N VAL A 108 -3.59 13.11 4.35
CA VAL A 108 -2.82 11.93 3.91
C VAL A 108 -1.33 12.22 3.99
N ARG A 109 -0.89 13.42 3.60
CA ARG A 109 0.52 13.82 3.65
C ARG A 109 1.03 14.04 5.08
N ALA A 110 0.15 14.36 6.02
CA ALA A 110 0.45 14.47 7.45
C ALA A 110 0.53 13.11 8.17
N MET A 111 0.16 12.00 7.51
CA MET A 111 0.33 10.68 8.09
C MET A 111 1.81 10.41 8.38
N PRO A 112 2.15 9.71 9.48
CA PRO A 112 3.53 9.26 9.73
C PRO A 112 4.09 8.41 8.58
N ARG A 113 3.21 7.68 7.89
CA ARG A 113 3.51 6.89 6.70
C ARG A 113 2.42 7.18 5.66
N PRO A 114 2.55 8.24 4.85
CA PRO A 114 1.56 8.59 3.83
C PRO A 114 1.32 7.42 2.89
N SER A 115 0.07 7.25 2.45
CA SER A 115 -0.28 6.17 1.52
C SER A 115 -0.87 6.75 0.24
N PRO A 116 -0.30 6.45 -0.94
CA PRO A 116 -0.91 6.87 -2.21
C PRO A 116 -2.31 6.26 -2.40
N PHE A 117 -2.58 5.14 -1.73
CA PHE A 117 -3.87 4.44 -1.77
C PHE A 117 -4.94 5.06 -0.86
N PHE A 118 -4.59 6.11 -0.13
CA PHE A 118 -5.50 6.92 0.66
C PHE A 118 -5.67 8.34 0.11
N LEU A 119 -4.94 8.70 -0.95
CA LEU A 119 -5.17 9.95 -1.67
C LEU A 119 -6.61 9.99 -2.18
N HIS A 120 -7.20 11.18 -2.14
CA HIS A 120 -8.62 11.38 -2.35
C HIS A 120 -9.10 10.83 -3.69
N ARG A 121 -8.35 11.10 -4.77
CA ARG A 121 -8.69 10.62 -6.11
C ARG A 121 -8.65 9.10 -6.23
N TRP A 122 -7.76 8.42 -5.50
CA TRP A 122 -7.78 6.96 -5.44
C TRP A 122 -9.08 6.45 -4.82
N LEU A 123 -9.46 7.01 -3.67
CA LEU A 123 -10.65 6.59 -2.92
C LEU A 123 -11.96 6.87 -3.65
N VAL A 124 -12.10 8.05 -4.26
CA VAL A 124 -13.30 8.41 -5.03
C VAL A 124 -13.46 7.52 -6.26
N GLU A 125 -12.39 7.31 -7.02
CA GLU A 125 -12.47 6.46 -8.22
C GLU A 125 -12.69 4.99 -7.88
N TRP A 126 -12.16 4.54 -6.74
CA TRP A 126 -12.48 3.21 -6.23
C TRP A 126 -13.96 3.09 -5.86
N TYR A 127 -14.51 4.06 -5.13
CA TYR A 127 -15.92 4.03 -4.72
C TYR A 127 -16.85 4.05 -5.94
N ARG A 128 -16.51 4.83 -6.98
CA ARG A 128 -17.27 4.86 -8.24
C ARG A 128 -17.34 3.52 -8.97
N GLU A 129 -16.28 2.71 -8.92
CA GLU A 129 -16.26 1.39 -9.59
C GLU A 129 -16.73 0.25 -8.71
N PHE A 130 -16.40 0.27 -7.42
CA PHE A 130 -16.58 -0.86 -6.51
C PHE A 130 -17.55 -0.60 -5.36
N GLY A 131 -18.01 0.65 -5.19
CA GLY A 131 -18.90 1.07 -4.12
C GLY A 131 -20.35 0.66 -4.29
N ALA A 132 -20.73 0.07 -5.44
CA ALA A 132 -22.09 -0.40 -5.66
C ALA A 132 -22.52 -1.40 -4.56
N GLY A 133 -23.59 -1.07 -3.84
CA GLY A 133 -24.09 -1.87 -2.70
C GLY A 133 -23.39 -1.59 -1.38
N LEU A 134 -22.50 -0.59 -1.31
CA LEU A 134 -21.89 -0.08 -0.09
C LEU A 134 -22.50 1.28 0.28
N GLU A 135 -22.82 1.48 1.55
CA GLU A 135 -23.18 2.80 2.09
C GLU A 135 -21.88 3.57 2.38
N LEU A 136 -21.69 4.74 1.76
CA LEU A 136 -20.57 5.60 2.10
C LEU A 136 -20.75 6.13 3.54
N ALA A 137 -19.71 6.08 4.36
CA ALA A 137 -19.74 6.53 5.74
C ALA A 137 -18.39 7.16 6.12
N VAL A 138 -18.01 8.23 5.42
CA VAL A 138 -16.76 8.94 5.69
C VAL A 138 -16.98 9.86 6.88
N GLU A 139 -16.47 9.46 8.03
CA GLU A 139 -16.57 10.27 9.24
C GLU A 139 -15.46 11.30 9.25
N ILE A 140 -15.80 12.56 9.45
CA ILE A 140 -14.85 13.67 9.42
C ILE A 140 -14.94 14.50 10.68
N ALA A 141 -13.83 15.13 11.05
CA ALA A 141 -13.72 16.09 12.12
C ALA A 141 -13.36 17.46 11.53
N ARG A 142 -14.11 18.50 11.90
CA ARG A 142 -13.84 19.88 11.50
C ARG A 142 -13.57 20.77 12.70
N ARG A 143 -12.64 21.71 12.55
CA ARG A 143 -12.42 22.84 13.46
C ARG A 143 -12.46 24.12 12.63
N ASP A 144 -13.31 25.07 13.01
CA ASP A 144 -13.48 26.34 12.27
C ASP A 144 -13.74 26.13 10.77
N GLY A 145 -14.52 25.10 10.44
CA GLY A 145 -14.81 24.68 9.06
C GLY A 145 -13.70 23.90 8.35
N GLN A 146 -12.48 23.89 8.88
CA GLN A 146 -11.33 23.17 8.31
C GLN A 146 -11.38 21.69 8.65
N LEU A 147 -11.07 20.83 7.68
CA LEU A 147 -10.96 19.39 7.88
C LEU A 147 -9.68 19.08 8.67
N VAL A 148 -9.82 18.52 9.87
CA VAL A 148 -8.69 18.21 10.78
C VAL A 148 -8.52 16.71 11.06
N GLY A 149 -9.52 15.90 10.71
CA GLY A 149 -9.43 14.45 10.81
C GLY A 149 -10.47 13.74 9.96
N ALA A 150 -10.19 12.50 9.58
CA ALA A 150 -11.11 11.68 8.81
C ALA A 150 -10.90 10.18 9.03
N LEU A 151 -12.00 9.42 8.93
CA LEU A 151 -12.03 7.97 8.91
C LEU A 151 -12.85 7.52 7.68
N PRO A 152 -12.19 7.19 6.55
CA PRO A 152 -12.87 6.86 5.30
C PRO A 152 -13.49 5.47 5.35
N LEU A 153 -14.77 5.35 5.70
CA LEU A 153 -15.44 4.05 5.69
C LEU A 153 -16.49 3.94 4.58
N CYS A 154 -16.70 2.69 4.18
CA CYS A 154 -17.89 2.20 3.52
C CYS A 154 -18.52 1.12 4.41
N VAL A 155 -19.83 1.04 4.45
CA VAL A 155 -20.56 0.06 5.26
C VAL A 155 -21.27 -0.92 4.35
N ARG A 156 -21.11 -2.20 4.66
CA ARG A 156 -21.91 -3.29 4.08
C ARG A 156 -22.75 -3.94 5.15
N SER A 157 -23.97 -4.34 4.81
CA SER A 157 -24.83 -5.13 5.68
C SER A 157 -24.84 -6.59 5.26
N ARG A 158 -24.55 -7.50 6.19
CA ARG A 158 -24.63 -8.95 5.95
C ARG A 158 -25.30 -9.63 7.12
N LEU A 159 -26.42 -10.33 6.86
CA LEU A 159 -27.19 -11.04 7.88
C LEU A 159 -27.57 -10.16 9.10
N GLY A 160 -27.91 -8.89 8.84
CA GLY A 160 -28.24 -7.91 9.89
C GLY A 160 -27.06 -7.24 10.57
N VAL A 161 -25.82 -7.66 10.31
CA VAL A 161 -24.60 -7.04 10.85
C VAL A 161 -24.09 -5.97 9.88
N ARG A 162 -23.83 -4.76 10.39
CA ARG A 162 -23.24 -3.63 9.68
C ARG A 162 -21.73 -3.64 9.88
N ILE A 163 -20.99 -3.85 8.79
CA ILE A 163 -19.53 -3.96 8.80
C ILE A 163 -18.94 -2.78 8.03
N GLY A 164 -18.15 -1.96 8.71
CA GLY A 164 -17.37 -0.88 8.11
C GLY A 164 -16.04 -1.39 7.55
N THR A 165 -15.71 -1.02 6.32
CA THR A 165 -14.41 -1.26 5.68
C THR A 165 -13.84 0.08 5.25
N PHE A 166 -12.52 0.19 5.08
CA PHE A 166 -12.00 1.41 4.45
C PHE A 166 -12.58 1.59 3.04
N VAL A 167 -12.86 2.84 2.65
CA VAL A 167 -12.97 3.18 1.23
C VAL A 167 -11.68 2.73 0.56
N GLY A 168 -11.77 2.05 -0.58
CA GLY A 168 -10.60 1.43 -1.22
C GLY A 168 -10.43 -0.07 -0.95
N GLY A 169 -11.06 -0.59 0.11
CA GLY A 169 -11.06 -2.02 0.42
C GLY A 169 -9.66 -2.64 0.39
N GLY A 170 -9.53 -3.77 -0.33
CA GLY A 170 -8.24 -4.46 -0.50
C GLY A 170 -7.22 -3.75 -1.40
N GLU A 171 -7.60 -2.65 -2.06
CA GLU A 171 -6.68 -1.83 -2.88
C GLU A 171 -6.08 -0.66 -2.08
N SER A 172 -6.43 -0.52 -0.80
CA SER A 172 -5.94 0.56 0.07
C SER A 172 -5.00 0.07 1.17
N ALA A 173 -3.81 -0.32 0.76
CA ALA A 173 -2.72 -0.65 1.68
C ALA A 173 -2.27 0.59 2.48
N LEU A 174 -1.72 0.34 3.68
CA LEU A 174 -1.22 1.39 4.58
C LEU A 174 -2.31 2.42 4.96
N GLY A 175 -3.55 1.94 5.09
CA GLY A 175 -4.70 2.75 5.49
C GLY A 175 -4.73 3.02 6.98
N ASP A 176 -5.28 4.17 7.39
CA ASP A 176 -5.40 4.53 8.81
C ASP A 176 -6.44 5.65 9.02
N LEU A 177 -6.72 5.97 10.28
CA LEU A 177 -7.37 7.21 10.66
C LEU A 177 -6.46 8.40 10.32
N LEU A 178 -7.00 9.36 9.57
CA LEU A 178 -6.32 10.55 9.10
C LEU A 178 -6.44 11.68 10.12
N LEU A 179 -5.34 12.36 10.40
CA LEU A 179 -5.29 13.57 11.25
C LEU A 179 -4.35 14.60 10.64
N ALA A 180 -4.71 15.87 10.75
CA ALA A 180 -3.81 16.98 10.47
C ALA A 180 -2.75 17.09 11.57
N ASP A 181 -1.55 17.58 11.24
CA ASP A 181 -0.49 17.84 12.24
C ASP A 181 -0.93 18.85 13.31
N ALA A 182 -1.77 19.82 12.91
CA ALA A 182 -2.32 20.85 13.79
C ALA A 182 -3.67 20.44 14.42
N ALA A 183 -4.08 19.16 14.31
CA ALA A 183 -5.32 18.69 14.93
C ALA A 183 -5.22 18.84 16.46
N PRO A 184 -6.28 19.33 17.14
CA PRO A 184 -6.32 19.35 18.60
C PRO A 184 -6.08 17.95 19.19
N ASN A 185 -5.49 17.90 20.37
CA ASN A 185 -5.32 16.66 21.12
C ASN A 185 -6.66 15.91 21.24
N ALA A 186 -6.61 14.58 21.17
CA ALA A 186 -7.77 13.69 21.25
C ALA A 186 -8.78 13.77 20.07
N THR A 187 -8.43 14.39 18.94
CA THR A 187 -9.29 14.38 17.73
C THR A 187 -9.52 12.96 17.20
N ASP A 188 -8.53 12.08 17.28
CA ASP A 188 -8.66 10.65 16.98
C ASP A 188 -9.62 9.94 17.94
N GLU A 189 -9.48 10.13 19.25
CA GLU A 189 -10.39 9.57 20.25
C GLU A 189 -11.83 10.05 20.04
N LEU A 190 -12.02 11.32 19.70
CA LEU A 190 -13.32 11.91 19.39
C LEU A 190 -13.95 11.26 18.14
N LEU A 191 -13.18 11.08 17.06
CA LEU A 191 -13.64 10.40 15.86
C LEU A 191 -14.03 8.95 16.15
N ILE A 192 -13.26 8.24 16.98
CA ILE A 192 -13.58 6.86 17.37
C ILE A 192 -14.84 6.79 18.24
N GLU A 193 -15.01 7.70 19.19
CA GLU A 193 -16.23 7.75 19.99
C GLU A 193 -17.45 8.12 19.13
N TYR A 194 -17.28 9.02 18.17
CA TYR A 194 -18.31 9.34 17.17
C TYR A 194 -18.68 8.10 16.35
N HIS A 195 -17.68 7.39 15.81
CA HIS A 195 -17.85 6.14 15.08
C HIS A 195 -18.67 5.11 15.85
N ARG A 196 -18.36 4.92 17.14
CA ARG A 196 -19.06 3.95 18.01
C ARG A 196 -20.54 4.24 18.16
N ARG A 197 -20.96 5.49 17.97
CA ARG A 197 -22.37 5.91 18.01
C ARG A 197 -23.04 5.86 16.64
N ALA A 198 -22.29 5.67 15.56
CA ALA A 198 -22.80 5.63 14.19
C ALA A 198 -23.57 4.35 13.83
N GLY A 199 -23.64 3.37 14.75
CA GLY A 199 -24.40 2.13 14.56
C GLY A 199 -23.73 1.15 13.60
N ILE A 200 -22.39 1.17 13.52
CA ILE A 200 -21.59 0.17 12.82
C ILE A 200 -21.17 -0.89 13.84
N ASP A 201 -21.50 -2.15 13.57
CA ASP A 201 -21.33 -3.25 14.54
C ASP A 201 -19.89 -3.75 14.62
N ALA A 202 -19.17 -3.70 13.50
CA ALA A 202 -17.78 -4.15 13.38
C ALA A 202 -17.03 -3.38 12.30
N LEU A 203 -15.71 -3.31 12.45
CA LEU A 203 -14.79 -2.92 11.38
C LEU A 203 -14.14 -4.17 10.77
N ASP A 204 -13.81 -4.08 9.49
CA ASP A 204 -13.08 -5.06 8.68
C ASP A 204 -12.15 -4.25 7.76
N VAL A 205 -11.02 -3.81 8.33
CA VAL A 205 -10.12 -2.84 7.72
C VAL A 205 -8.82 -3.50 7.29
N PHE A 206 -8.51 -3.41 5.99
CA PHE A 206 -7.29 -3.91 5.39
C PHE A 206 -6.19 -2.84 5.42
N GLY A 207 -4.92 -3.27 5.52
CA GLY A 207 -3.76 -2.43 5.32
C GLY A 207 -3.37 -1.57 6.52
N LEU A 208 -3.79 -1.88 7.75
CA LEU A 208 -3.45 -1.07 8.91
C LEU A 208 -1.94 -1.15 9.25
N PRO A 209 -1.23 -0.01 9.36
CA PRO A 209 0.16 -0.03 9.78
C PRO A 209 0.28 -0.44 11.26
N ARG A 210 1.44 -1.01 11.65
CA ARG A 210 1.73 -1.39 13.06
C ARG A 210 1.50 -0.24 14.07
N SER A 211 1.80 0.98 13.66
CA SER A 211 1.63 2.21 14.45
C SER A 211 0.33 2.94 14.13
N SER A 212 -0.75 2.20 13.83
CA SER A 212 -2.01 2.77 13.40
C SER A 212 -2.66 3.63 14.49
N ARG A 213 -3.10 4.83 14.12
CA ARG A 213 -3.89 5.74 14.96
C ARG A 213 -5.25 5.15 15.28
N LEU A 214 -5.92 4.55 14.28
CA LEU A 214 -7.18 3.83 14.47
C LEU A 214 -7.01 2.73 15.55
N ALA A 215 -5.96 1.93 15.44
CA ALA A 215 -5.68 0.84 16.38
C ALA A 215 -5.39 1.35 17.80
N ALA A 216 -4.61 2.43 17.91
CA ALA A 216 -4.29 3.05 19.20
C ALA A 216 -5.55 3.62 19.88
N ALA A 217 -6.34 4.42 19.16
CA ALA A 217 -7.52 5.09 19.69
C ALA A 217 -8.70 4.13 19.96
N ALA A 218 -8.85 3.06 19.18
CA ALA A 218 -9.84 2.01 19.46
C ALA A 218 -9.47 1.14 20.69
N GLY A 219 -8.19 1.12 21.07
CA GLY A 219 -7.63 0.28 22.12
C GLY A 219 -7.28 -1.12 21.60
N LEU A 220 -5.99 -1.48 21.67
CA LEU A 220 -5.42 -2.72 21.11
C LEU A 220 -6.14 -4.01 21.52
N GLY A 221 -6.72 -4.07 22.73
CA GLY A 221 -7.46 -5.24 23.22
C GLY A 221 -8.82 -5.47 22.56
N ARG A 222 -9.28 -4.54 21.71
CA ARG A 222 -10.52 -4.66 20.93
C ARG A 222 -10.27 -5.09 19.49
N LEU A 223 -9.02 -5.33 19.11
CA LEU A 223 -8.65 -5.64 17.75
C LEU A 223 -8.31 -7.13 17.63
N SER A 224 -8.95 -7.82 16.68
CA SER A 224 -8.55 -9.19 16.31
C SER A 224 -7.78 -9.15 15.01
N LEU A 225 -6.45 -9.36 15.06
CA LEU A 225 -5.58 -9.50 13.90
C LEU A 225 -5.93 -10.80 13.15
N LEU A 226 -6.35 -10.73 11.88
CA LEU A 226 -6.62 -11.93 11.09
C LEU A 226 -5.41 -12.37 10.28
N GLU A 227 -4.68 -11.41 9.71
CA GLU A 227 -3.54 -11.67 8.84
C GLU A 227 -2.42 -10.66 9.12
N ARG A 228 -1.17 -11.09 8.97
CA ARG A 228 -0.02 -10.19 9.05
C ARG A 228 0.75 -10.31 7.76
N VAL A 229 0.84 -9.20 7.03
CA VAL A 229 1.65 -9.11 5.82
C VAL A 229 2.88 -8.28 6.12
N GLU A 230 4.06 -8.86 5.83
CA GLU A 230 5.32 -8.13 5.93
C GLU A 230 5.74 -7.67 4.55
N ALA A 231 5.97 -6.36 4.42
CA ALA A 231 6.41 -5.73 3.19
C ALA A 231 7.86 -5.26 3.37
N PRO A 232 8.79 -5.68 2.50
CA PRO A 232 10.15 -5.17 2.54
C PRO A 232 10.18 -3.67 2.33
N VAL A 233 10.96 -2.97 3.15
CA VAL A 233 11.26 -1.55 3.03
C VAL A 233 12.74 -1.40 2.75
N LEU A 234 13.08 -0.51 1.84
CA LEU A 234 14.45 -0.24 1.44
C LEU A 234 14.75 1.23 1.68
N ALA A 235 15.75 1.52 2.51
CA ALA A 235 16.33 2.85 2.60
C ALA A 235 17.13 3.12 1.31
N LEU A 236 16.68 4.09 0.53
CA LEU A 236 17.37 4.52 -0.69
C LEU A 236 18.48 5.50 -0.31
N GLY A 237 19.67 5.26 -0.87
CA GLY A 237 20.77 6.21 -0.81
C GLY A 237 20.61 7.28 -1.87
N ARG A 238 21.19 8.47 -1.63
CA ARG A 238 21.26 9.55 -2.63
C ARG A 238 22.22 9.23 -3.79
N ASP A 239 23.12 8.27 -3.61
CA ASP A 239 24.02 7.75 -4.63
C ASP A 239 23.54 6.37 -5.09
N TRP A 240 22.97 6.31 -6.29
CA TRP A 240 22.49 5.06 -6.88
C TRP A 240 23.61 4.05 -7.10
N GLU A 241 24.77 4.47 -7.60
CA GLU A 241 25.84 3.53 -7.95
C GLU A 241 26.41 2.89 -6.68
N GLY A 242 26.75 3.68 -5.67
CA GLY A 242 27.18 3.17 -4.36
C GLY A 242 26.12 2.30 -3.69
N PHE A 243 24.85 2.71 -3.78
CA PHE A 243 23.73 1.91 -3.28
C PHE A 243 23.62 0.55 -3.99
N TYR A 244 23.64 0.55 -5.32
CA TYR A 244 23.52 -0.64 -6.16
C TYR A 244 24.71 -1.60 -5.94
N GLU A 245 25.92 -1.06 -5.83
CA GLU A 245 27.13 -1.84 -5.57
C GLU A 245 27.19 -2.44 -4.17
N GLY A 246 26.72 -1.70 -3.16
CA GLY A 246 26.68 -2.16 -1.77
C GLY A 246 25.57 -3.18 -1.50
N ARG A 247 24.40 -3.02 -2.13
CA ARG A 247 23.21 -3.84 -1.84
C ARG A 247 23.09 -5.11 -2.67
N LEU A 248 23.52 -5.12 -3.93
CA LEU A 248 23.49 -6.33 -4.76
C LEU A 248 24.84 -7.05 -4.77
N GLN A 249 24.84 -8.37 -4.72
CA GLN A 249 26.08 -9.14 -4.86
C GLN A 249 26.70 -8.97 -6.26
N SER A 250 28.04 -8.93 -6.34
CA SER A 250 28.76 -8.72 -7.60
C SER A 250 28.41 -9.76 -8.68
N ALA A 251 28.16 -11.01 -8.30
CA ALA A 251 27.71 -12.08 -9.19
C ALA A 251 26.34 -11.76 -9.81
N ARG A 252 25.39 -11.26 -9.01
CA ARG A 252 24.06 -10.86 -9.48
C ARG A 252 24.14 -9.66 -10.41
N ARG A 253 24.97 -8.66 -10.09
CA ARG A 253 25.20 -7.50 -10.99
C ARG A 253 25.75 -7.94 -12.35
N ARG A 254 26.70 -8.89 -12.36
CA ARG A 254 27.22 -9.50 -13.60
C ARG A 254 26.14 -10.24 -14.39
N GLU A 255 25.29 -11.01 -13.71
CA GLU A 255 24.18 -11.74 -14.33
C GLU A 255 23.18 -10.79 -15.01
N VAL A 256 22.79 -9.70 -14.34
CA VAL A 256 21.91 -8.65 -14.88
C VAL A 256 22.51 -8.05 -16.14
N ARG A 257 23.77 -7.58 -16.08
CA ARG A 257 24.46 -7.01 -17.26
C ARG A 257 24.58 -8.01 -18.41
N ARG A 258 24.83 -9.28 -18.12
CA ARG A 258 24.88 -10.33 -19.15
C ARG A 258 23.51 -10.50 -19.82
N ARG A 259 22.44 -10.60 -19.04
CA ARG A 259 21.07 -10.77 -19.56
C ARG A 259 20.60 -9.56 -20.36
N ALA A 260 20.92 -8.34 -19.92
CA ALA A 260 20.63 -7.12 -20.66
C ALA A 260 21.33 -7.10 -22.03
N ARG A 261 22.61 -7.49 -22.10
CA ARG A 261 23.34 -7.62 -23.38
C ARG A 261 22.70 -8.66 -24.29
N THR A 262 22.40 -9.86 -23.79
CA THR A 262 21.76 -10.91 -24.59
C THR A 262 20.35 -10.52 -25.05
N LEU A 263 19.61 -9.73 -24.27
CA LEU A 263 18.33 -9.18 -24.71
C LEU A 263 18.54 -8.16 -25.86
N GLY A 264 19.58 -7.32 -25.76
CA GLY A 264 19.96 -6.36 -26.79
C GLY A 264 20.43 -6.98 -28.11
N GLU A 265 20.88 -8.25 -28.09
CA GLU A 265 21.16 -9.01 -29.32
C GLU A 265 19.89 -9.34 -30.12
N LEU A 266 18.71 -9.29 -29.50
CA LEU A 266 17.42 -9.52 -30.17
C LEU A 266 16.83 -8.27 -30.83
N GLY A 267 17.28 -7.07 -30.42
CA GLY A 267 16.70 -5.80 -30.86
C GLY A 267 17.03 -4.63 -29.94
N LYS A 268 16.54 -3.45 -30.28
CA LYS A 268 16.76 -2.22 -29.51
C LYS A 268 15.97 -2.27 -28.21
N VAL A 269 16.68 -2.28 -27.07
CA VAL A 269 16.08 -2.24 -25.74
C VAL A 269 16.03 -0.80 -25.24
N GLU A 270 14.84 -0.35 -24.82
CA GLU A 270 14.61 1.01 -24.32
C GLU A 270 13.87 0.97 -22.99
N VAL A 271 14.28 1.86 -22.08
CA VAL A 271 13.53 2.13 -20.84
C VAL A 271 12.78 3.44 -21.07
N VAL A 272 11.46 3.41 -20.92
CA VAL A 272 10.59 4.57 -21.06
C VAL A 272 9.95 4.85 -19.72
N LEU A 273 10.00 6.10 -19.28
CA LEU A 273 9.33 6.56 -18.09
C LEU A 273 8.10 7.37 -18.48
N ALA A 274 6.94 7.02 -17.93
CA ALA A 274 5.71 7.80 -18.06
C ALA A 274 5.34 8.37 -16.68
N ARG A 275 5.17 9.69 -16.62
CA ARG A 275 4.86 10.43 -15.38
C ARG A 275 3.60 11.28 -15.53
N GLY A 276 3.48 11.98 -16.66
CA GLY A 276 2.38 12.90 -16.90
C GLY A 276 1.08 12.19 -17.27
N PRO A 277 -0.09 12.84 -17.15
CA PRO A 277 -1.39 12.23 -17.39
C PRO A 277 -1.51 11.62 -18.80
N THR A 278 -1.06 12.33 -19.83
CA THR A 278 -1.06 11.84 -21.22
C THR A 278 -0.14 10.64 -21.41
N GLU A 279 1.04 10.65 -20.79
CA GLU A 279 2.01 9.56 -20.89
C GLU A 279 1.51 8.32 -20.16
N VAL A 280 0.93 8.51 -18.97
CA VAL A 280 0.31 7.45 -18.16
C VAL A 280 -0.84 6.83 -18.93
N GLU A 281 -1.77 7.63 -19.48
CA GLU A 281 -2.88 7.13 -20.30
C GLU A 281 -2.36 6.29 -21.47
N ALA A 282 -1.31 6.76 -22.16
CA ALA A 282 -0.74 6.08 -23.33
C ALA A 282 -0.12 4.70 -23.02
N VAL A 283 0.27 4.42 -21.78
CA VAL A 283 0.90 3.13 -21.41
C VAL A 283 -0.04 2.14 -20.71
N LEU A 284 -1.25 2.56 -20.34
CA LEU A 284 -2.16 1.74 -19.56
C LEU A 284 -2.63 0.49 -20.31
N ASP A 285 -2.98 0.62 -21.58
CA ASP A 285 -3.42 -0.52 -22.40
C ASP A 285 -2.32 -1.59 -22.51
N ASP A 286 -1.07 -1.15 -22.66
CA ASP A 286 0.08 -2.05 -22.64
C ASP A 286 0.31 -2.69 -21.26
N ALA A 287 0.11 -1.95 -20.18
CA ALA A 287 0.20 -2.49 -18.83
C ALA A 287 -0.88 -3.57 -18.58
N PHE A 288 -2.14 -3.30 -18.96
CA PHE A 288 -3.22 -4.27 -18.84
C PHE A 288 -2.96 -5.52 -19.71
N ARG A 289 -2.48 -5.34 -20.95
CA ARG A 289 -2.10 -6.43 -21.84
C ARG A 289 -0.97 -7.28 -21.25
N LEU A 290 0.10 -6.66 -20.74
CA LEU A 290 1.23 -7.37 -20.12
C LEU A 290 0.82 -8.10 -18.85
N HIS A 291 -0.10 -7.54 -18.06
CA HIS A 291 -0.68 -8.22 -16.90
C HIS A 291 -1.47 -9.46 -17.34
N ALA A 292 -2.38 -9.31 -18.32
CA ALA A 292 -3.15 -10.43 -18.86
C ALA A 292 -2.24 -11.55 -19.41
N LEU A 293 -1.16 -11.21 -20.13
CA LEU A 293 -0.19 -12.20 -20.62
C LEU A 293 0.47 -12.99 -19.50
N ARG A 294 0.89 -12.31 -18.42
CA ARG A 294 1.57 -12.95 -17.29
C ARG A 294 0.66 -13.89 -16.50
N TRP A 295 -0.61 -13.52 -16.38
CA TRP A 295 -1.60 -14.25 -15.58
C TRP A 295 -2.50 -15.18 -16.40
N ASN A 296 -2.27 -15.28 -17.73
CA ASN A 296 -3.00 -16.23 -18.55
C ASN A 296 -2.83 -17.67 -18.04
N GLY A 297 -3.93 -18.34 -17.73
CA GLY A 297 -3.94 -19.68 -17.16
C GLY A 297 -3.45 -19.77 -15.69
N ARG A 298 -3.38 -18.65 -14.97
CA ARG A 298 -2.98 -18.59 -13.55
C ARG A 298 -4.01 -17.79 -12.75
N PRO A 299 -4.22 -18.09 -11.45
CA PRO A 299 -5.05 -17.27 -10.59
C PRO A 299 -4.46 -15.85 -10.47
N ASP A 300 -5.22 -14.84 -10.89
CA ASP A 300 -4.95 -13.43 -10.58
C ASP A 300 -5.86 -13.01 -9.43
N HIS A 301 -5.26 -12.69 -8.29
CA HIS A 301 -5.98 -12.22 -7.11
C HIS A 301 -6.10 -10.68 -7.07
N SER A 302 -5.51 -9.98 -8.04
CA SER A 302 -5.69 -8.54 -8.18
C SER A 302 -6.98 -8.21 -8.93
N THR A 303 -7.47 -6.98 -8.75
CA THR A 303 -8.55 -6.46 -9.59
C THR A 303 -8.05 -5.97 -10.95
N PHE A 304 -6.73 -5.82 -11.14
CA PHE A 304 -6.08 -5.13 -12.25
C PHE A 304 -6.44 -5.70 -13.64
N GLY A 305 -6.61 -7.02 -13.74
CA GLY A 305 -7.00 -7.69 -14.99
C GLY A 305 -8.49 -7.57 -15.34
N THR A 306 -9.35 -7.21 -14.38
CA THR A 306 -10.82 -7.17 -14.57
C THR A 306 -11.27 -5.89 -15.28
N SER A 307 -12.42 -5.91 -15.96
CA SER A 307 -12.95 -4.71 -16.63
C SER A 307 -13.21 -3.55 -15.65
N ALA A 308 -13.71 -3.85 -14.44
CA ALA A 308 -13.90 -2.84 -13.40
C ALA A 308 -12.57 -2.29 -12.89
N GLY A 309 -11.60 -3.17 -12.61
CA GLY A 309 -10.26 -2.74 -12.22
C GLY A 309 -9.55 -1.91 -13.28
N GLN A 310 -9.66 -2.25 -14.56
CA GLN A 310 -9.05 -1.44 -15.62
C GLN A 310 -9.66 -0.02 -15.70
N ARG A 311 -10.98 0.12 -15.53
CA ARG A 311 -11.64 1.43 -15.48
C ARG A 311 -11.21 2.24 -14.25
N PHE A 312 -11.20 1.59 -13.09
CA PHE A 312 -10.72 2.18 -11.84
C PHE A 312 -9.28 2.69 -11.98
N HIS A 313 -8.35 1.81 -12.37
CA HIS A 313 -6.94 2.16 -12.49
C HIS A 313 -6.73 3.24 -13.54
N ARG A 314 -7.43 3.20 -14.68
CA ARG A 314 -7.31 4.25 -15.69
C ARG A 314 -7.66 5.62 -15.10
N ARG A 315 -8.83 5.76 -14.47
CA ARG A 315 -9.24 7.05 -13.92
C ARG A 315 -8.40 7.49 -12.73
N ALA A 316 -8.11 6.59 -11.80
CA ALA A 316 -7.30 6.90 -10.62
C ALA A 316 -5.87 7.28 -11.00
N LEU A 317 -5.22 6.52 -11.87
CA LEU A 317 -3.81 6.75 -12.23
C LEU A 317 -3.64 8.00 -13.09
N VAL A 318 -4.53 8.28 -14.04
CA VAL A 318 -4.48 9.54 -14.80
C VAL A 318 -4.73 10.73 -13.91
N ALA A 319 -5.69 10.64 -12.98
CA ALA A 319 -5.96 11.72 -12.03
C ALA A 319 -4.72 12.02 -11.17
N LEU A 320 -4.16 10.99 -10.54
CA LEU A 320 -2.97 11.11 -9.68
C LEU A 320 -1.69 11.49 -10.44
N ALA A 321 -1.63 11.26 -11.75
CA ALA A 321 -0.53 11.73 -12.59
C ALA A 321 -0.49 13.26 -12.72
N ASN A 322 -1.63 13.96 -12.57
CA ASN A 322 -1.64 15.44 -12.52
C ASN A 322 -0.93 15.98 -11.28
N ASP A 323 -0.92 15.22 -10.18
CA ASP A 323 -0.24 15.57 -8.92
C ASP A 323 1.18 15.00 -8.86
N GLU A 324 1.73 14.55 -10.00
CA GLU A 324 3.03 13.91 -10.13
C GLU A 324 3.23 12.70 -9.22
N VAL A 325 2.15 12.02 -8.82
CA VAL A 325 2.23 10.85 -7.92
C VAL A 325 2.55 9.57 -8.68
N VAL A 326 2.13 9.43 -9.93
CA VAL A 326 2.22 8.16 -10.68
C VAL A 326 3.50 8.07 -11.50
N ARG A 327 4.10 6.87 -11.53
CA ARG A 327 5.25 6.54 -12.36
C ARG A 327 5.08 5.16 -12.99
N PHE A 328 5.29 5.10 -14.30
CA PHE A 328 5.43 3.85 -15.03
C PHE A 328 6.84 3.75 -15.61
N THR A 329 7.60 2.75 -15.16
CA THR A 329 8.85 2.36 -15.82
C THR A 329 8.56 1.21 -16.77
N MET A 330 8.67 1.47 -18.07
CA MET A 330 8.37 0.53 -19.16
C MET A 330 9.66 0.05 -19.81
N LEU A 331 9.81 -1.26 -20.00
CA LEU A 331 10.87 -1.83 -20.82
C LEU A 331 10.30 -2.19 -22.19
N LYS A 332 10.90 -1.67 -23.26
CA LYS A 332 10.51 -1.90 -24.65
C LYS A 332 11.62 -2.64 -25.42
N LEU A 333 11.22 -3.49 -26.35
CA LEU A 333 12.10 -4.14 -27.34
C LEU A 333 11.56 -3.80 -28.73
N ASP A 334 12.37 -3.11 -29.55
CA ASP A 334 11.98 -2.59 -30.87
C ASP A 334 10.65 -1.82 -30.83
N GLY A 335 10.50 -0.96 -29.82
CA GLY A 335 9.29 -0.16 -29.58
C GLY A 335 8.12 -0.90 -28.92
N ARG A 336 8.14 -2.25 -28.85
CA ARG A 336 7.09 -3.05 -28.19
C ARG A 336 7.31 -3.14 -26.68
N PRO A 337 6.32 -2.79 -25.83
CA PRO A 337 6.42 -3.03 -24.39
C PRO A 337 6.46 -4.52 -24.04
N ILE A 338 7.48 -4.89 -23.26
CA ILE A 338 7.74 -6.25 -22.80
C ILE A 338 7.70 -6.38 -21.27
N ALA A 339 7.86 -5.29 -20.51
CA ALA A 339 7.68 -5.28 -19.06
C ALA A 339 7.32 -3.89 -18.56
N PHE A 340 6.69 -3.84 -17.38
CA PHE A 340 6.44 -2.59 -16.66
C PHE A 340 6.60 -2.74 -15.14
N GLN A 341 6.96 -1.64 -14.49
CA GLN A 341 6.82 -1.41 -13.06
C GLN A 341 5.99 -0.13 -12.88
N LEU A 342 4.79 -0.27 -12.32
CA LEU A 342 3.97 0.82 -11.83
C LEU A 342 4.36 1.10 -10.38
N TRP A 343 4.67 2.35 -10.09
CA TRP A 343 4.99 2.80 -8.76
C TRP A 343 4.48 4.22 -8.50
N PHE A 344 4.40 4.59 -7.23
CA PHE A 344 3.97 5.91 -6.80
C PHE A 344 5.09 6.65 -6.09
N ALA A 345 5.17 7.96 -6.30
CA ALA A 345 5.99 8.89 -5.54
C ALA A 345 5.07 9.68 -4.61
N LEU A 346 5.30 9.61 -3.30
CA LEU A 346 4.54 10.39 -2.32
C LEU A 346 5.44 10.80 -1.16
N SER A 347 5.51 12.11 -0.91
CA SER A 347 6.44 12.71 0.05
C SER A 347 7.88 12.25 -0.25
N SER A 348 8.60 11.66 0.71
CA SER A 348 9.96 11.16 0.50
C SER A 348 10.03 9.66 0.15
N SER A 349 8.90 9.05 -0.20
CA SER A 349 8.78 7.60 -0.38
C SER A 349 8.33 7.23 -1.80
N ALA A 350 8.89 6.13 -2.31
CA ALA A 350 8.47 5.45 -3.52
C ALA A 350 7.74 4.13 -3.18
N TYR A 351 6.64 3.83 -3.85
CA TYR A 351 5.80 2.66 -3.57
C TYR A 351 5.68 1.77 -4.81
N MET A 352 6.33 0.61 -4.79
CA MET A 352 6.28 -0.37 -5.88
C MET A 352 4.94 -1.10 -5.84
N TYR A 353 4.02 -0.73 -6.72
CA TYR A 353 2.63 -1.20 -6.65
C TYR A 353 2.36 -2.43 -7.51
N ARG A 354 2.52 -2.33 -8.83
CA ARG A 354 2.24 -3.43 -9.75
C ARG A 354 3.39 -3.60 -10.71
N GLN A 355 3.64 -4.84 -11.10
CA GLN A 355 4.61 -5.16 -12.14
C GLN A 355 4.11 -6.32 -12.99
N SER A 356 4.36 -6.26 -14.29
CA SER A 356 4.16 -7.39 -15.17
C SER A 356 5.17 -7.41 -16.29
N TYR A 357 5.20 -8.53 -17.00
CA TYR A 357 6.07 -8.75 -18.13
C TYR A 357 5.50 -9.81 -19.06
N ASP A 358 5.93 -9.76 -20.31
CA ASP A 358 5.65 -10.77 -21.33
C ASP A 358 6.45 -12.05 -21.01
N PRO A 359 5.79 -13.17 -20.68
CA PRO A 359 6.46 -14.42 -20.32
C PRO A 359 7.43 -14.96 -21.37
N GLN A 360 7.25 -14.60 -22.65
CA GLN A 360 8.16 -14.99 -23.73
C GLN A 360 9.61 -14.56 -23.47
N PHE A 361 9.79 -13.45 -22.75
CA PHE A 361 11.10 -12.85 -22.46
C PHE A 361 11.56 -13.10 -21.01
N ALA A 362 10.84 -13.94 -20.25
CA ALA A 362 11.12 -14.19 -18.82
C ALA A 362 12.56 -14.67 -18.56
N ARG A 363 13.15 -15.45 -19.48
CA ARG A 363 14.52 -15.96 -19.39
C ARG A 363 15.59 -14.87 -19.27
N PHE A 364 15.28 -13.66 -19.73
CA PHE A 364 16.16 -12.49 -19.65
C PHE A 364 16.01 -11.73 -18.32
N GLY A 365 15.10 -12.13 -17.42
CA GLY A 365 14.92 -11.46 -16.13
C GLY A 365 14.36 -10.05 -16.24
N ILE A 366 13.53 -9.78 -17.25
CA ILE A 366 13.02 -8.43 -17.58
C ILE A 366 12.19 -7.78 -16.47
N GLY A 367 11.46 -8.56 -15.66
CA GLY A 367 10.77 -8.01 -14.49
C GLY A 367 11.75 -7.39 -13.49
N PHE A 368 12.81 -8.13 -13.13
CA PHE A 368 13.84 -7.65 -12.21
C PHE A 368 14.61 -6.45 -12.77
N MET A 369 14.95 -6.46 -14.07
CA MET A 369 15.60 -5.32 -14.71
C MET A 369 14.72 -4.07 -14.68
N THR A 370 13.43 -4.21 -14.99
CA THR A 370 12.48 -3.09 -14.96
C THR A 370 12.31 -2.54 -13.54
N THR A 371 12.25 -3.40 -12.52
CA THR A 371 12.24 -2.95 -11.14
C THR A 371 13.53 -2.23 -10.75
N LEU A 372 14.72 -2.69 -11.19
CA LEU A 372 15.97 -1.97 -10.91
C LEU A 372 15.98 -0.56 -11.53
N GLU A 373 15.48 -0.40 -12.75
CA GLU A 373 15.34 0.92 -13.38
C GLU A 373 14.35 1.81 -12.62
N ALA A 374 13.25 1.26 -12.10
CA ALA A 374 12.31 2.01 -11.26
C ALA A 374 12.93 2.45 -9.92
N ILE A 375 13.73 1.60 -9.28
CA ILE A 375 14.46 1.95 -8.05
C ILE A 375 15.50 3.03 -8.34
N LYS A 376 16.23 2.90 -9.45
CA LYS A 376 17.20 3.91 -9.91
C LYS A 376 16.52 5.26 -10.11
N GLU A 377 15.37 5.27 -10.78
CA GLU A 377 14.59 6.49 -11.02
C GLU A 377 14.09 7.09 -9.70
N ALA A 378 13.58 6.27 -8.78
CA ALA A 378 13.16 6.74 -7.47
C ALA A 378 14.31 7.40 -6.69
N ALA A 379 15.52 6.82 -6.76
CA ALA A 379 16.72 7.39 -6.14
C ALA A 379 17.15 8.70 -6.82
N SER A 380 17.09 8.81 -8.15
CA SER A 380 17.41 10.05 -8.86
C SER A 380 16.38 11.16 -8.63
N GLU A 381 15.13 10.82 -8.38
CA GLU A 381 14.09 11.76 -7.92
C GLU A 381 14.28 12.20 -6.45
N GLY A 382 15.25 11.62 -5.72
CA GLY A 382 15.58 11.99 -4.35
C GLY A 382 14.75 11.31 -3.27
N HIS A 383 13.95 10.30 -3.61
CA HIS A 383 13.22 9.49 -2.63
C HIS A 383 14.21 8.74 -1.75
N THR A 384 13.95 8.74 -0.44
CA THR A 384 14.85 8.14 0.57
C THR A 384 14.35 6.80 1.07
N ARG A 385 13.13 6.43 0.70
CA ARG A 385 12.48 5.21 1.17
C ARG A 385 11.71 4.56 0.03
N LEU A 386 11.83 3.25 -0.08
CA LEU A 386 11.11 2.45 -1.06
C LEU A 386 10.33 1.34 -0.39
N GLU A 387 9.07 1.23 -0.78
CA GLU A 387 8.07 0.33 -0.25
C GLU A 387 7.74 -0.72 -1.29
N PHE A 388 8.01 -1.99 -1.01
CA PHE A 388 7.62 -3.05 -1.93
C PHE A 388 6.15 -3.44 -1.83
N LEU A 389 5.48 -2.96 -0.78
CA LEU A 389 4.10 -3.28 -0.41
C LEU A 389 3.88 -4.79 -0.18
N GLY A 390 2.86 -5.12 0.59
CA GLY A 390 2.45 -6.52 0.77
C GLY A 390 1.93 -7.06 -0.56
N GLY A 391 2.39 -8.24 -0.98
CA GLY A 391 1.81 -8.90 -2.14
C GLY A 391 0.37 -9.33 -1.83
N ALA A 392 -0.61 -8.77 -2.53
CA ALA A 392 -1.97 -9.31 -2.57
C ALA A 392 -2.03 -10.64 -3.35
#